data_AF-A0A9W5PKW0-F1
#
_entry.id   AF-A0A9W5PKW0-F1
#
_cell.length_a   1.000
_cell.length_b   1.000
_cell.length_c   1.000
_cell.angle_alpha   90.00
_cell.angle_beta   90.00
_cell.angle_gamma   90.00
#
_symmetry.space_group_name_H-M   'P 1'
#
loop_
_entity.id
_entity.type
_entity.pdbx_description
1 polymer ?
#
loop_
_entity_poly.entity_id
_entity_poly.type
_entity_poly.pdbx_seq_one_letter_code
_entity_poly.pdbx_strand_id
1 'polypeptide(L)' 'MVKQVVVVSKAFASGQLCFNCGYKNKNVKNLTIREWDCPSDGIHHDRGRNAALNLRNESIRPLTVGTTGIA' A
#
# COMPACT_ATOMS: atom_id res chain seq x y z
N MET A 1 20.51 16.85 -9.11
CA MET A 1 19.60 15.96 -8.35
C MET A 1 18.41 15.66 -9.25
N VAL A 2 18.28 14.43 -9.77
CA VAL A 2 17.16 14.06 -10.65
C VAL A 2 15.91 13.79 -9.80
N LYS A 3 14.76 14.36 -10.18
CA LYS A 3 13.47 14.02 -9.58
C LYS A 3 12.86 12.87 -10.39
N GLN A 4 12.58 11.76 -9.73
CA GLN A 4 11.90 10.61 -10.33
C GLN A 4 10.44 10.57 -9.86
N VAL A 5 9.52 10.42 -10.82
CA VAL A 5 8.08 10.26 -10.56
C VAL A 5 7.70 8.83 -10.93
N VAL A 6 7.13 8.09 -9.99
CA VAL A 6 6.62 6.73 -10.21
C VAL A 6 5.10 6.77 -10.11
N VAL A 7 4.43 6.32 -11.17
CA VAL A 7 2.96 6.29 -11.23
C VAL A 7 2.47 4.92 -10.75
N VAL A 8 1.62 4.92 -9.73
CA VAL A 8 0.95 3.71 -9.23
C VAL A 8 -0.44 3.59 -9.85
N SER A 9 -0.88 2.35 -10.13
CA SER A 9 -2.21 2.08 -10.69
C SER A 9 -3.33 2.65 -9.82
N LYS A 10 -4.32 3.30 -10.44
CA LYS A 10 -5.53 3.79 -9.75
C LYS A 10 -6.34 2.68 -9.07
N ALA A 11 -6.20 1.44 -9.53
CA ALA A 11 -6.89 0.28 -8.96
C ALA A 11 -6.18 -0.29 -7.71
N PHE A 12 -4.99 0.22 -7.37
CA PHE A 12 -4.24 -0.24 -6.20
C PHE A 12 -4.96 0.16 -4.91
N ALA A 13 -5.31 -0.83 -4.10
CA ALA A 13 -6.14 -0.66 -2.92
C ALA A 13 -5.33 -0.17 -1.70
N SER A 14 -4.55 0.90 -1.85
CA SER A 14 -3.60 1.40 -0.85
C SER A 14 -4.22 1.67 0.52
N GLY A 15 -5.46 2.18 0.56
CA GLY A 15 -6.17 2.42 1.82
C GLY A 15 -6.79 1.19 2.46
N GLN A 16 -6.89 0.07 1.73
CA GLN A 16 -7.55 -1.16 2.20
C GLN A 16 -6.57 -2.25 2.63
N LEU A 17 -5.32 -2.19 2.17
CA LEU A 17 -4.30 -3.18 2.50
C LEU A 17 -3.63 -2.83 3.82
N CYS A 18 -3.41 -3.79 4.71
CA CYS A 18 -2.45 -3.61 5.81
C CYS A 18 -1.06 -3.47 5.21
N PHE A 19 -0.36 -2.37 5.49
CA PHE A 19 1.00 -2.15 4.98
C PHE A 19 2.03 -3.18 5.48
N ASN A 20 1.71 -3.90 6.56
CA ASN A 20 2.61 -4.86 7.20
C ASN A 20 2.40 -6.28 6.68
N CYS A 21 1.19 -6.83 6.74
CA CYS A 21 0.90 -8.21 6.34
C CYS A 21 0.16 -8.35 4.99
N GLY A 22 -0.33 -7.27 4.39
CA GLY A 22 -1.06 -7.31 3.12
C GLY A 22 -2.53 -7.72 3.21
N TYR A 23 -3.08 -7.93 4.41
CA TYR A 23 -4.51 -8.20 4.59
C TYR A 23 -5.37 -7.09 3.97
N LYS A 24 -6.39 -7.45 3.18
CA LYS A 24 -7.29 -6.50 2.54
C LYS A 24 -8.58 -6.33 3.35
N ASN A 25 -8.67 -5.24 4.11
CA ASN A 25 -9.90 -4.86 4.79
C ASN A 25 -10.93 -4.28 3.79
N LYS A 26 -12.04 -5.00 3.58
CA LYS A 26 -13.11 -4.53 2.68
C LYS A 26 -13.99 -3.45 3.30
N ASN A 27 -14.07 -3.39 4.63
CA ASN A 27 -14.95 -2.48 5.36
C ASN A 27 -14.51 -1.03 5.23
N VAL A 28 -13.19 -0.77 5.16
CA VAL A 28 -12.62 0.58 4.99
C VAL A 28 -12.85 1.20 3.60
N LYS A 29 -13.61 0.53 2.71
CA LYS A 29 -14.25 1.22 1.57
C LYS A 29 -15.20 2.31 2.06
N ASN A 30 -15.84 2.11 3.21
CA ASN A 30 -16.57 3.16 3.88
C ASN A 30 -15.58 4.21 4.40
N LEU A 31 -15.57 5.39 3.79
CA LEU A 31 -14.61 6.45 4.06
C LEU A 31 -14.74 7.06 5.48
N THR A 32 -15.83 6.76 6.18
CA THR A 32 -16.03 7.15 7.59
C THR A 32 -15.13 6.35 8.54
N ILE A 33 -14.66 5.17 8.13
CA ILE A 33 -13.72 4.38 8.93
C ILE A 33 -12.32 4.97 8.74
N ARG A 34 -11.87 5.71 9.76
CA ARG A 34 -10.55 6.38 9.77
C ARG A 34 -9.46 5.50 10.36
N GLU A 35 -9.82 4.67 11.32
CA GLU A 35 -8.90 3.82 12.06
C GLU A 35 -9.43 2.39 12.09
N TRP A 36 -8.53 1.41 12.10
CA TRP A 36 -8.88 0.00 12.21
C TRP A 36 -7.69 -0.83 12.69
N ASP A 37 -7.97 -1.90 13.42
CA ASP A 37 -6.97 -2.91 13.77
C ASP A 37 -6.98 -4.04 12.74
N CYS A 38 -5.80 -4.43 12.30
CA CYS A 38 -5.68 -5.50 11.33
C CYS A 38 -6.01 -6.85 11.98
N PRO A 39 -6.99 -7.60 11.46
CA PRO A 39 -7.37 -8.89 12.05
C PRO A 39 -6.32 -9.98 11.84
N SER A 40 -5.32 -9.74 10.98
CA SER A 40 -4.28 -10.73 10.66
C SER A 40 -3.04 -10.60 11.55
N ASP A 41 -2.64 -9.38 11.93
CA ASP A 41 -1.41 -9.13 12.68
C ASP A 41 -1.61 -8.18 13.89
N GLY A 42 -2.84 -7.73 14.13
CA GLY A 42 -3.22 -6.89 15.27
C GLY A 42 -2.74 -5.45 15.18
N ILE A 43 -2.11 -5.03 14.07
CA ILE A 43 -1.57 -3.67 13.96
C ILE A 43 -2.69 -2.65 13.82
N HIS A 44 -2.61 -1.60 14.63
CA HIS A 44 -3.49 -0.45 14.53
C HIS A 44 -3.10 0.46 13.35
N HIS A 45 -4.09 0.84 12.54
CA HIS A 45 -3.89 1.65 11.34
C HIS A 45 -4.72 2.93 11.37
N ASP A 46 -4.08 4.10 11.18
CA ASP A 46 -4.73 5.26 10.55
C ASP A 46 -4.75 5.05 9.03
N ARG A 47 -5.92 5.22 8.41
CA ARG A 47 -6.15 4.95 6.98
C ARG A 47 -5.26 5.78 6.07
N GLY A 48 -5.00 7.04 6.42
CA GLY A 48 -4.19 7.95 5.62
C GLY A 48 -2.71 7.54 5.62
N ARG A 49 -2.15 7.32 6.81
CA ARG A 49 -0.79 6.83 7.01
C ARG A 49 -0.59 5.45 6.36
N ASN A 50 -1.54 4.54 6.55
CA ASN A 50 -1.51 3.23 5.93
C ASN A 50 -1.49 3.32 4.39
N ALA A 51 -2.33 4.17 3.79
CA ALA A 51 -2.34 4.39 2.35
C ALA A 51 -1.01 4.96 1.84
N ALA A 52 -0.41 5.91 2.55
CA ALA A 52 0.89 6.49 2.20
C ALA A 52 2.02 5.45 2.24
N LEU A 53 2.04 4.58 3.26
CA LEU A 53 3.00 3.49 3.37
C LEU A 53 2.84 2.46 2.24
N ASN A 54 1.60 2.07 1.92
CA ASN A 54 1.33 1.18 0.79
C ASN A 54 1.75 1.80 -0.55
N LEU A 55 1.49 3.09 -0.78
CA LEU A 55 1.93 3.76 -2.01
C LEU A 55 3.45 3.86 -2.10
N ARG A 56 4.14 4.11 -0.98
CA ARG A 56 5.60 4.06 -0.91
C ARG A 56 6.12 2.67 -1.26
N ASN A 57 5.54 1.63 -0.69
CA ASN A 57 5.95 0.25 -0.94
C ASN A 57 5.68 -0.17 -2.40
N GLU A 58 4.54 0.23 -2.95
CA GLU A 58 4.21 -0.03 -4.35
C GLU A 58 5.06 0.79 -5.32
N SER A 59 5.54 1.98 -4.94
CA SER A 59 6.42 2.79 -5.80
C SER A 59 7.85 2.27 -5.85
N ILE A 60 8.31 1.56 -4.82
CA ILE A 60 9.62 0.88 -4.81
C ILE A 60 9.56 -0.53 -5.42
N ARG A 61 8.41 -1.21 -5.39
CA ARG A 61 8.21 -2.54 -5.97
C ARG A 61 8.59 -2.66 -7.47
N PRO A 62 8.27 -1.71 -8.37
CA PRO A 62 8.71 -1.77 -9.77
C PRO A 62 10.24 -1.66 -9.94
N LEU A 63 10.98 -1.20 -8.94
CA LEU A 63 12.46 -1.24 -8.95
C LEU A 63 13.01 -2.64 -8.60
N THR A 64 12.19 -3.50 -7.99
CA THR A 64 12.57 -4.88 -7.59
C THR A 64 12.18 -5.92 -8.65
N VAL A 65 11.16 -5.64 -9.48
CA VAL A 65 10.71 -6.50 -10.60
C VAL A 65 11.31 -6.02 -11.93
N GLY A 66 12.57 -5.61 -11.91
CA GLY A 66 13.32 -5.10 -13.07
C GLY A 66 14.71 -5.69 -13.21
N THR A 67 15.00 -6.83 -12.56
CA THR A 67 16.30 -7.53 -12.67
C THR A 67 16.17 -9.05 -12.77
N THR A 68 15.00 -9.55 -13.16
CA THR A 68 14.86 -10.95 -13.60
C THR A 68 14.37 -10.96 -15.03
N GLY A 69 15.33 -10.99 -15.96
CA GLY A 69 15.08 -11.10 -17.40
C GLY A 69 16.19 -10.51 -18.27
N ILE A 70 17.41 -11.01 -18.09
CA ILE A 70 18.47 -11.01 -19.11
C ILE A 70 18.32 -12.29 -19.96
N ALA A 71 18.67 -12.16 -21.24
CA ALA A 71 18.73 -13.15 -22.34
C ALA A 71 17.47 -13.30 -23.19
#